data_AF-A0A5J4KZD7-F1
#
_entry.id   AF-A0A5J4KZD7-F1
#
_cell.length_a   1.000
_cell.length_b   1.000
_cell.length_c   1.000
_cell.angle_alpha   90.00
_cell.angle_beta   90.00
_cell.angle_gamma   90.00
#
_symmetry.space_group_name_H-M   'P 1'
#
loop_
_entity.id
_entity.type
_entity.pdbx_description
1 polymer ?
#
loop_
_entity_poly.entity_id
_entity_poly.type
_entity_poly.pdbx_seq_one_letter_code
_entity_poly.pdbx_strand_id
1 'polypeptide(L)' 'MKSVPYLLSELPEIDEAFITSSSKEITPVVQINEHIIGDGKAGTHTYELEQRFIDLVAH' A
#
# COMPACT_ATOMS: atom_id res chain seq x y z
N MET A 1 -13.33 4.64 8.09
CA MET A 1 -11.85 4.58 8.00
C MET A 1 -11.28 5.09 9.31
N LYS A 2 -10.48 4.29 10.02
CA LYS A 2 -9.85 4.70 11.29
C LYS A 2 -8.49 5.30 10.96
N SER A 3 -8.29 6.58 11.26
CA SER A 3 -6.98 7.22 11.15
C SER A 3 -6.28 7.10 12.50
N VAL A 4 -5.41 6.10 12.62
CA VAL A 4 -4.55 5.92 13.79
C VAL A 4 -3.09 5.80 13.32
N PRO A 5 -2.15 6.36 14.08
CA PRO A 5 -0.74 6.11 13.82
C PRO A 5 -0.40 4.66 14.14
N TYR A 6 0.56 4.11 13.39
CA TYR A 6 1.20 2.83 13.65
C TYR A 6 2.68 3.06 13.95
N LEU A 7 3.23 2.27 14.88
CA LEU A 7 4.64 2.23 15.23
C LEU A 7 5.41 1.31 14.29
N LEU A 8 6.72 1.57 14.11
CA LEU A 8 7.57 0.68 13.31
C LEU A 8 7.62 -0.75 13.87
N SER A 9 7.44 -0.93 15.17
CA SER A 9 7.36 -2.24 15.81
C SER A 9 6.11 -3.05 15.42
N GLU A 10 5.10 -2.39 14.85
CA GLU A 10 3.84 -3.01 14.43
C GLU A 10 3.85 -3.43 12.95
N LEU A 11 4.92 -3.12 12.20
CA LEU A 11 5.07 -3.54 10.80
C LEU A 11 4.86 -5.06 10.56
N PRO A 12 5.29 -5.97 11.45
CA PRO A 12 5.04 -7.41 11.27
C PRO A 12 3.57 -7.82 11.22
N GLU A 13 2.65 -6.97 11.69
CA GLU A 13 1.21 -7.22 11.70
C GLU A 13 0.51 -6.63 10.45
N ILE A 14 1.26 -6.00 9.54
CA ILE A 14 0.74 -5.35 8.34
C ILE A 14 0.80 -6.31 7.16
N ASP A 15 -0.38 -6.68 6.64
CA ASP A 15 -0.50 -7.52 5.45
C ASP A 15 -0.16 -6.77 4.14
N GLU A 16 -0.56 -5.49 4.06
CA GLU A 16 -0.39 -4.65 2.88
C GLU A 16 -0.15 -3.19 3.24
N ALA A 17 0.66 -2.48 2.45
CA ALA A 17 0.89 -1.05 2.59
C ALA A 17 0.99 -0.37 1.22
N PHE A 18 0.58 0.91 1.15
CA PHE A 18 0.73 1.73 -0.05
C PHE A 18 0.93 3.19 0.31
N ILE A 19 1.52 3.93 -0.63
CA ILE A 19 1.55 5.40 -0.60
C ILE A 19 0.68 5.96 -1.72
N THR A 20 0.25 7.21 -1.55
CA THR A 20 -0.45 7.91 -2.62
C THR A 20 0.02 9.35 -2.76
N SER A 21 0.07 9.82 -4.00
CA SER A 21 0.30 11.23 -4.35
C SER A 21 -0.25 11.53 -5.74
N SER A 22 -0.47 12.80 -6.07
CA SER A 22 -0.87 13.20 -7.43
C SER A 22 0.13 12.81 -8.53
N SER A 23 1.38 12.48 -8.17
CA SER A 23 2.44 12.10 -9.11
C SER A 23 2.76 10.60 -9.15
N LYS A 24 2.29 9.83 -8.16
CA LYS A 24 2.55 8.40 -8.01
C LYS A 24 1.29 7.54 -7.91
N GLU A 25 0.11 8.16 -7.95
CA GLU A 25 -1.19 7.49 -7.89
C GLU A 25 -1.33 6.65 -6.62
N ILE A 26 -1.65 5.36 -6.73
CA ILE A 26 -1.59 4.38 -5.64
C ILE A 26 -0.39 3.48 -5.91
N THR A 27 0.62 3.51 -5.04
CA THR A 27 1.84 2.72 -5.22
C THR A 27 2.01 1.72 -4.07
N PRO A 28 2.08 0.41 -4.35
CA PRO A 28 2.38 -0.60 -3.33
C PRO A 28 3.74 -0.38 -2.65
N VAL A 29 3.79 -0.60 -1.34
CA VAL A 29 5.03 -0.64 -0.55
C VAL A 29 5.22 -2.05 -0.03
N VAL A 30 6.16 -2.78 -0.63
CA VAL A 30 6.44 -4.19 -0.30
C VAL A 30 7.55 -4.36 0.74
N GLN A 31 8.27 -3.28 1.08
CA GLN A 31 9.37 -3.31 2.02
C GLN A 31 9.57 -1.94 2.69
N ILE A 32 9.80 -1.93 4.00
CA ILE A 32 10.17 -0.75 4.79
C ILE A 32 11.44 -1.10 5.57
N ASN A 33 12.55 -0.41 5.26
CA ASN A 33 13.89 -0.76 5.74
C ASN A 33 14.21 -2.24 5.42
N GLU A 34 14.55 -3.06 6.43
CA GLU A 34 14.82 -4.49 6.29
C GLU A 34 13.56 -5.36 6.40
N HIS A 35 12.40 -4.77 6.67
CA HIS A 35 11.16 -5.51 6.89
C HIS A 35 10.35 -5.65 5.60
N ILE A 36 10.12 -6.89 5.17
CA ILE A 36 9.25 -7.23 4.04
C ILE A 36 7.81 -7.21 4.54
N ILE A 37 6.95 -6.45 3.85
CA ILE A 37 5.50 -6.39 4.14
C ILE A 37 4.83 -7.59 3.48
N GLY A 38 4.00 -8.31 4.23
CA GLY A 38 3.32 -9.52 3.74
C GLY A 38 4.29 -10.55 3.16
N ASP A 39 4.15 -10.85 1.87
CA ASP A 39 5.00 -11.80 1.13
C ASP A 39 6.00 -11.11 0.17
N GLY A 40 6.15 -9.79 0.28
CA GLY A 40 7.00 -8.99 -0.60
C GLY A 40 6.40 -8.72 -1.99
N LYS A 41 5.09 -8.96 -2.17
CA LYS A 41 4.34 -8.59 -3.38
C LYS A 41 3.27 -7.56 -3.04
N ALA A 42 2.75 -6.92 -4.08
CA ALA A 42 1.54 -6.10 -3.93
C ALA A 42 0.39 -7.00 -3.46
N GLY A 43 -0.21 -6.66 -2.33
CA GLY A 43 -1.35 -7.40 -1.81
C GLY A 43 -2.62 -7.17 -2.65
N THR A 44 -3.63 -8.01 -2.40
CA THR A 44 -4.82 -8.08 -3.27
C THR A 44 -5.59 -6.78 -3.24
N HIS A 45 -5.79 -6.18 -2.06
CA HIS A 45 -6.57 -4.96 -1.93
C HIS A 45 -5.85 -3.75 -2.50
N THR A 46 -4.54 -3.65 -2.27
CA THR A 46 -3.71 -2.58 -2.81
C THR A 46 -3.69 -2.63 -4.34
N TYR A 47 -3.54 -3.82 -4.92
CA TYR A 47 -3.57 -4.01 -6.36
C TYR A 47 -4.94 -3.65 -6.96
N GLU A 48 -6.04 -4.09 -6.34
CA GLU A 48 -7.38 -3.73 -6.80
C GLU A 48 -7.64 -2.21 -6.73
N LEU A 49 -7.15 -1.54 -5.69
CA LEU A 49 -7.25 -0.09 -5.57
C LEU A 49 -6.46 0.64 -6.65
N GLU A 50 -5.23 0.21 -6.92
CA GLU A 50 -4.39 0.73 -8.00
C GLU A 50 -5.10 0.62 -9.35
N GLN A 51 -5.60 -0.57 -9.71
CA GLN A 51 -6.30 -0.77 -10.99
C GLN A 51 -7.56 0.10 -11.10
N ARG A 52 -8.38 0.16 -10.05
CA ARG A 52 -9.59 1.01 -10.04
C ARG A 52 -9.26 2.50 -10.16
N PHE A 53 -8.15 2.94 -9.59
CA PHE A 53 -7.71 4.33 -9.71
C PHE A 53 -7.28 4.63 -11.15
N ILE A 54 -6.47 3.76 -11.76
CA ILE A 54 -6.05 3.86 -13.16
C ILE A 54 -7.27 3.94 -14.08
N ASP A 55 -8.26 3.06 -13.90
CA ASP A 55 -9.49 3.06 -14.70
C ASP A 55 -10.30 4.36 -14.55
N LEU A 56 -10.34 4.92 -13.34
CA LEU A 56 -11.04 6.17 -13.04
C LEU A 56 -10.42 7.38 -13.74
N VAL A 57 -9.09 7.45 -13.82
CA VAL A 57 -8.37 8.62 -14.37
C VAL A 57 -8.10 8.51 -15.88
N ALA A 58 -8.28 7.33 -16.47
CA ALA A 58 -8.11 7.10 -17.91
C ALA A 58 -9.26 7.65 -18.78
N HIS A 59 -10.32 8.21 -18.18
CA HIS A 59 -11.50 8.80 -18.82
C HIS A 59 -11.58 10.31 -18.59
#